data_AF-A0A1I6FUF8-F1
#
_entry.id   AF-A0A1I6FUF8-F1
#
_cell.length_a   1.000
_cell.length_b   1.000
_cell.length_c   1.000
_cell.angle_alpha   90.00
_cell.angle_beta   90.00
_cell.angle_gamma   90.00
#
_symmetry.space_group_name_H-M   'P 1'
#
loop_
_entity.id
_entity.type
_entity.pdbx_description
1 polymer ?
#
loop_
_entity_poly.entity_id
_entity_poly.type
_entity_poly.pdbx_seq_one_letter_code
_entity_poly.pdbx_strand_id
1 'polypeptide(L)'
;MMLQQIIRVKQRAVWSWDGFLHVWKTEGSLTQWIVMNVAFGVLALVLPLTAGERGMLLMGGIMVLAAECMNTAIERVVDDISTDKRDAAKQAKDCGSAAVAVTAIGVGVAWVCVIARLL
;
A
#
# COMPACT_ATOMS: atom_id res chain seq x y z
N MET A 1 -7.83 8.67 -33.28
CA MET A 1 -8.38 9.02 -31.96
C MET A 1 -8.42 7.84 -30.98
N MET A 2 -9.05 6.71 -31.34
CA MET A 2 -9.15 5.50 -30.48
C MET A 2 -7.82 4.77 -30.25
N LEU A 3 -6.99 4.60 -31.29
CA LEU A 3 -5.67 3.95 -31.16
C LEU A 3 -4.74 4.68 -30.16
N GLN A 4 -4.80 6.01 -30.14
CA GLN A 4 -4.05 6.83 -29.19
C GLN A 4 -4.49 6.62 -27.74
N GLN A 5 -5.80 6.40 -27.50
CA GLN A 5 -6.31 6.07 -26.17
C GLN A 5 -5.81 4.71 -25.69
N ILE A 6 -5.80 3.70 -26.58
CA ILE A 6 -5.27 2.36 -26.27
C ILE A 6 -3.78 2.43 -25.92
N ILE A 7 -2.99 3.18 -26.70
CA ILE A 7 -1.57 3.39 -26.42
C ILE A 7 -1.35 4.03 -25.05
N ARG A 8 -2.14 5.06 -24.69
CA ARG A 8 -2.05 5.71 -23.38
C ARG A 8 -2.40 4.78 -22.22
N VAL A 9 -3.43 3.95 -22.37
CA VAL A 9 -3.81 2.96 -21.34
C VAL A 9 -2.68 1.95 -21.15
N LYS A 10 -2.10 1.44 -22.25
CA LYS A 10 -0.94 0.54 -22.18
C LYS A 10 0.24 1.19 -21.47
N GLN A 11 0.59 2.42 -21.81
CA GLN A 11 1.70 3.14 -21.19
C GLN A 11 1.48 3.35 -19.68
N ARG A 12 0.27 3.71 -19.26
CA ARG A 12 -0.06 3.84 -17.83
C ARG A 12 0.10 2.52 -17.08
N ALA A 13 -0.34 1.41 -17.66
CA ALA A 13 -0.16 0.09 -17.05
C ALA A 13 1.32 -0.26 -16.88
N VAL A 14 2.15 0.05 -17.88
CA VAL A 14 3.61 -0.12 -17.80
C VAL A 14 4.21 0.75 -16.69
N TRP A 15 3.88 2.04 -16.63
CA TRP A 15 4.38 2.93 -15.57
C TRP A 15 3.94 2.53 -14.18
N SER A 16 2.69 2.06 -14.01
CA SER A 16 2.21 1.53 -12.72
C SER A 16 3.00 0.29 -12.31
N TRP A 17 3.31 -0.60 -13.25
CA TRP A 17 4.12 -1.79 -12.99
C TRP A 17 5.57 -1.45 -12.64
N ASP A 18 6.19 -0.56 -13.40
CA ASP A 18 7.56 -0.10 -13.15
C ASP A 18 7.66 0.59 -11.78
N GLY A 19 6.67 1.41 -11.41
CA GLY A 19 6.59 2.04 -10.09
C GLY A 19 6.48 1.02 -8.97
N PHE A 20 5.58 0.04 -9.09
CA PHE A 20 5.43 -1.01 -8.08
C PHE A 20 6.71 -1.86 -7.93
N LEU A 21 7.32 -2.25 -9.06
CA LEU A 21 8.60 -2.97 -9.05
C LEU A 21 9.73 -2.16 -8.44
N HIS A 22 9.76 -0.85 -8.66
CA HIS A 22 10.75 0.04 -8.04
C HIS A 22 10.62 -0.03 -6.52
N VAL A 23 9.43 0.25 -5.98
CA VAL A 23 9.18 0.22 -4.54
C VAL A 23 9.53 -1.14 -3.95
N TRP A 24 9.17 -2.24 -4.62
CA TRP A 24 9.47 -3.59 -4.11
C TRP A 24 10.97 -3.89 -4.04
N LYS A 25 11.75 -3.39 -5.00
CA LYS A 25 13.20 -3.62 -5.03
C LYS A 25 13.97 -2.71 -4.08
N THR A 26 13.48 -1.50 -3.81
CA THR A 26 14.20 -0.51 -3.00
C THR A 26 13.75 -0.50 -1.55
N GLU A 27 12.47 -0.79 -1.28
CA GLU A 27 11.89 -0.71 0.07
C GLU A 27 11.67 -2.09 0.69
N GLY A 28 12.37 -2.34 1.81
CA GLY A 28 12.14 -3.53 2.63
C GLY A 28 10.73 -3.57 3.23
N SER A 29 10.15 -2.41 3.55
CA SER A 29 8.79 -2.26 4.11
C SER A 29 7.72 -2.82 3.17
N LEU A 30 7.80 -2.58 1.85
CA LEU A 30 6.80 -3.12 0.92
C LEU A 30 6.82 -4.65 0.92
N THR A 31 8.00 -5.28 1.00
CA THR A 31 8.10 -6.74 1.10
C THR A 31 7.42 -7.26 2.37
N GLN A 32 7.58 -6.59 3.51
CA GLN A 32 6.90 -6.95 4.75
C GLN A 32 5.38 -6.89 4.60
N TRP A 33 4.87 -5.81 4.01
CA TRP A 33 3.43 -5.67 3.77
C TRP A 33 2.88 -6.68 2.78
N ILE A 34 3.64 -7.05 1.73
CA ILE A 34 3.25 -8.11 0.79
C ILE A 34 3.15 -9.46 1.52
N VAL A 35 4.14 -9.82 2.32
CA VAL A 35 4.14 -11.08 3.08
C VAL A 35 2.94 -11.13 4.04
N MET A 36 2.68 -10.04 4.77
CA MET A 36 1.50 -9.96 5.64
C MET A 36 0.20 -10.03 4.84
N ASN A 37 0.10 -9.32 3.72
CA ASN A 37 -1.07 -9.38 2.83
C ASN A 37 -1.34 -10.80 2.31
N VAL A 38 -0.30 -11.54 1.92
CA VAL A 38 -0.44 -12.93 1.48
C VAL A 38 -0.93 -13.80 2.64
N ALA A 39 -0.32 -13.69 3.82
CA ALA A 39 -0.72 -14.47 5.00
C ALA A 39 -2.19 -14.19 5.40
N PHE A 40 -2.56 -12.92 5.55
CA PHE A 40 -3.93 -12.51 5.86
C PHE A 40 -4.91 -12.81 4.72
N GLY A 41 -4.46 -12.75 3.46
CA GLY A 41 -5.26 -13.14 2.32
C GLY A 41 -5.63 -14.63 2.34
N VAL A 42 -4.67 -15.50 2.65
CA VAL A 42 -4.95 -16.94 2.85
C VAL A 42 -5.92 -17.13 4.01
N LEU A 43 -5.71 -16.45 5.15
CA LEU A 43 -6.64 -16.51 6.28
C LEU A 43 -8.06 -16.09 5.90
N ALA A 44 -8.21 -15.01 5.11
CA ALA A 44 -9.52 -14.51 4.68
C ALA A 44 -10.26 -15.50 3.76
N LEU A 45 -9.52 -16.32 3.01
CA LEU A 45 -10.08 -17.37 2.15
C LEU A 45 -10.47 -18.62 2.93
N VAL A 46 -9.72 -18.99 3.97
CA VAL A 46 -9.95 -20.20 4.77
C VAL A 46 -11.03 -19.99 5.83
N LEU A 47 -11.11 -18.80 6.43
CA LEU A 47 -12.09 -18.50 7.47
C LEU A 47 -13.52 -18.40 6.91
N PRO A 48 -14.54 -18.79 7.70
CA PRO A 48 -15.95 -18.74 7.32
C PRO A 48 -16.49 -17.30 7.40
N LEU A 49 -15.95 -16.41 6.57
CA LEU A 49 -16.33 -15.01 6.46
C LEU A 49 -17.44 -14.84 5.42
N THR A 50 -18.31 -13.86 5.65
CA THR A 50 -19.23 -13.38 4.60
C THR A 50 -18.44 -12.76 3.44
N ALA A 51 -19.08 -12.65 2.27
CA ALA A 51 -18.45 -12.02 1.11
C ALA A 51 -18.05 -10.55 1.38
N GLY A 52 -18.85 -9.82 2.16
CA GLY A 52 -18.58 -8.43 2.53
C GLY A 52 -17.35 -8.30 3.42
N GLU A 53 -17.27 -9.07 4.51
CA GLU A 53 -16.11 -9.07 5.41
C GLU A 53 -14.82 -9.45 4.67
N ARG A 54 -14.87 -10.52 3.86
CA ARG A 54 -13.73 -10.96 3.06
C ARG A 54 -13.28 -9.87 2.09
N GLY A 55 -14.21 -9.25 1.36
CA GLY A 55 -13.91 -8.17 0.42
C GLY A 55 -13.27 -6.97 1.11
N MET A 56 -13.81 -6.56 2.26
CA MET A 56 -13.29 -5.44 3.06
C MET A 56 -11.87 -5.70 3.55
N LEU A 57 -11.58 -6.89 4.11
CA LEU A 57 -10.25 -7.24 4.64
C LEU A 57 -9.20 -7.32 3.53
N LEU A 58 -9.54 -7.94 2.39
CA LEU A 58 -8.63 -8.01 1.23
C LEU A 58 -8.37 -6.62 0.63
N MET A 59 -9.42 -5.79 0.48
CA MET A 59 -9.27 -4.42 0.02
C MET A 59 -8.40 -3.59 0.97
N GLY A 60 -8.60 -3.74 2.28
CA GLY A 60 -7.80 -3.05 3.29
C GLY A 60 -6.31 -3.36 3.16
N GLY A 61 -5.97 -4.63 2.98
CA GLY A 61 -4.58 -5.04 2.75
C GLY A 61 -3.96 -4.38 1.50
N ILE A 62 -4.70 -4.30 0.40
CA ILE A 62 -4.28 -3.60 -0.83
C ILE A 62 -4.08 -2.09 -0.57
N MET A 63 -4.93 -1.46 0.25
CA MET A 63 -4.77 -0.05 0.63
C MET A 63 -3.47 0.21 1.38
N VAL A 64 -2.99 -0.74 2.20
CA VAL A 64 -1.68 -0.61 2.87
C VAL A 64 -0.54 -0.61 1.85
N LEU A 65 -0.59 -1.47 0.83
CA LEU A 65 0.41 -1.47 -0.25
C LEU A 65 0.40 -0.16 -1.06
N ALA A 66 -0.80 0.38 -1.32
CA ALA A 66 -0.93 1.68 -1.98
C ALA A 66 -0.36 2.83 -1.13
N ALA A 67 -0.62 2.81 0.19
CA ALA A 67 -0.05 3.77 1.12
C ALA A 67 1.49 3.70 1.15
N GLU A 68 2.06 2.50 1.15
CA GLU A 68 3.51 2.32 1.08
C GLU A 68 4.09 2.89 -0.21
N CYS A 69 3.46 2.64 -1.37
CA CYS A 69 3.92 3.22 -2.63
C CYS A 69 3.89 4.76 -2.61
N MET A 70 2.88 5.37 -1.97
CA MET A 70 2.81 6.81 -1.79
C MET A 70 3.89 7.33 -0.83
N ASN A 71 4.15 6.62 0.27
CA ASN A 71 5.25 6.94 1.20
C ASN A 71 6.59 6.98 0.44
N THR A 72 6.88 5.92 -0.32
CA THR A 72 8.12 5.84 -1.10
C THR A 72 8.21 6.94 -2.16
N ALA A 73 7.10 7.29 -2.81
CA ALA A 73 7.08 8.41 -3.76
C ALA A 73 7.45 9.74 -3.08
N ILE A 74 6.93 10.00 -1.88
CA ILE A 74 7.29 11.19 -1.08
C ILE A 74 8.78 11.15 -0.73
N GLU A 75 9.29 10.01 -0.27
CA GLU A 75 10.72 9.84 0.05
C GLU A 75 11.62 10.13 -1.16
N ARG A 76 11.30 9.57 -2.34
CA ARG A 76 12.05 9.81 -3.57
C ARG A 76 12.11 11.30 -3.92
N VAL A 77 10.98 12.00 -3.83
CA VAL A 77 10.92 13.45 -4.12
C VAL A 77 11.73 14.25 -3.09
N VAL A 78 11.62 13.91 -1.81
CA VAL A 78 12.36 14.60 -0.74
C VAL A 78 13.87 14.39 -0.89
N ASP A 79 14.30 13.17 -1.22
CA ASP A 79 15.71 12.81 -1.40
C ASP A 79 16.33 13.40 -2.66
N ASP A 80 15.56 13.53 -3.74
CA ASP A 80 16.00 14.18 -4.99
C ASP A 80 16.30 15.68 -4.77
N ILE A 81 15.52 16.36 -3.92
CA ILE A 81 15.70 17.80 -3.66
C ILE A 81 17.01 18.11 -2.93
N SER A 82 17.34 17.37 -1.87
CA SER A 82 18.59 17.51 -1.11
C SER A 82 18.68 16.46 0.00
N THR A 83 19.89 15.94 0.22
CA THR A 83 20.25 15.01 1.30
C THR A 83 20.58 15.72 2.62
N ASP A 84 20.55 17.05 2.66
CA ASP A 84 20.78 17.81 3.88
C ASP A 84 19.65 17.59 4.89
N LYS A 85 20.01 17.56 6.17
CA LYS A 85 19.03 17.44 7.25
C LYS A 85 18.22 18.73 7.33
N ARG A 86 16.94 18.63 6.97
CA ARG A 86 15.96 19.72 7.02
C ARG A 86 14.73 19.26 7.79
N ASP A 87 14.27 20.06 8.73
CA ASP A 87 13.15 19.68 9.61
C ASP A 87 11.88 19.36 8.82
N ALA A 88 11.55 20.17 7.81
CA ALA A 88 10.40 19.93 6.95
C ALA A 88 10.53 18.63 6.11
N ALA A 89 11.75 18.29 5.65
CA ALA A 89 12.00 17.05 4.92
C ALA A 89 11.79 15.83 5.83
N LYS A 90 12.28 15.90 7.07
CA LYS A 90 12.04 14.88 8.08
C LYS A 90 10.54 14.72 8.35
N GLN A 91 9.82 15.82 8.60
CA GLN A 91 8.37 15.79 8.85
C GLN A 91 7.58 15.19 7.70
N ALA A 92 7.95 15.51 6.44
CA ALA A 92 7.28 14.94 5.27
C ALA A 92 7.41 13.40 5.22
N LYS A 93 8.62 12.87 5.47
CA LYS A 93 8.87 11.42 5.54
C LYS A 93 8.18 10.77 6.73
N ASP A 94 8.25 11.39 7.90
CA ASP A 94 7.59 10.90 9.12
C ASP A 94 6.06 10.80 8.91
N CYS A 95 5.45 11.79 8.26
CA CYS A 95 4.03 11.78 7.90
C CYS A 95 3.68 10.69 6.88
N GLY A 96 4.53 10.47 5.87
CA GLY A 96 4.37 9.38 4.91
C GLY A 96 4.36 8.01 5.60
N SER A 97 5.34 7.76 6.46
CA SER A 97 5.44 6.54 7.26
C SER A 97 4.25 6.38 8.22
N ALA A 98 3.81 7.47 8.86
CA ALA A 98 2.63 7.47 9.72
C ALA A 98 1.35 7.11 8.95
N ALA A 99 1.20 7.56 7.70
CA ALA A 99 0.04 7.22 6.87
C ALA A 99 -0.02 5.71 6.59
N VAL A 100 1.12 5.05 6.33
CA VAL A 100 1.18 3.59 6.19
C VAL A 100 0.76 2.91 7.49
N ALA A 101 1.34 3.34 8.62
CA ALA A 101 1.07 2.76 9.93
C ALA A 101 -0.41 2.88 10.34
N VAL A 102 -1.01 4.06 10.17
CA VAL A 102 -2.44 4.29 10.45
C VAL A 102 -3.33 3.42 9.57
N THR A 103 -2.99 3.29 8.28
CA THR A 103 -3.72 2.40 7.36
C THR A 103 -3.65 0.96 7.83
N ALA A 104 -2.46 0.48 8.18
CA ALA A 104 -2.25 -0.87 8.68
C ALA A 104 -2.98 -1.15 10.01
N ILE A 105 -2.96 -0.18 10.94
CA ILE A 105 -3.73 -0.25 12.19
C ILE A 105 -5.23 -0.38 11.89
N GLY A 106 -5.77 0.42 10.97
CA GLY A 106 -7.17 0.34 10.56
C GLY A 106 -7.56 -1.04 10.04
N VAL A 107 -6.70 -1.65 9.21
CA VAL A 107 -6.90 -3.03 8.71
C VAL A 107 -6.81 -4.05 9.86
N GLY A 108 -5.85 -3.89 10.78
CA GLY A 108 -5.73 -4.74 11.95
C GLY A 108 -6.96 -4.67 12.86
N VAL A 109 -7.51 -3.48 13.08
CA VAL A 109 -8.77 -3.28 13.82
C VAL A 109 -9.92 -3.98 13.10
N ALA A 110 -10.03 -3.85 11.78
CA ALA A 110 -11.07 -4.54 11.01
C ALA A 110 -10.99 -6.07 11.16
N TRP A 111 -9.78 -6.64 11.14
CA TRP A 111 -9.54 -8.06 11.41
C TRP A 111 -10.02 -8.47 12.80
N VAL A 112 -9.67 -7.70 13.84
CA VAL A 112 -10.11 -7.96 15.22
C VAL A 112 -11.63 -7.91 15.33
N CYS A 113 -12.28 -6.91 14.74
CA CYS A 113 -13.74 -6.79 14.77
C CYS A 113 -14.44 -7.98 14.12
N VAL A 114 -13.97 -8.43 12.95
CA VAL A 114 -14.54 -9.58 12.24
C VAL A 114 -14.34 -10.87 13.05
N ILE A 115 -13.12 -11.12 13.56
CA ILE A 115 -12.83 -12.34 14.33
C ILE A 115 -13.60 -12.38 15.66
N ALA A 116 -13.69 -11.24 16.35
CA ALA A 116 -14.41 -11.10 17.60
C ALA A 116 -15.95 -11.05 17.43
N ARG A 117 -16.45 -11.10 16.18
CA ARG A 117 -17.88 -10.97 15.83
C ARG A 117 -18.50 -9.69 16.36
N LEU A 118 -17.75 -8.59 16.28
CA LEU A 118 -18.23 -7.24 16.60
C LEU A 118 -19.03 -6.62 15.44
N LEU A 119 -19.14 -7.34 14.32
CA LEU A 119 -19.88 -6.96 13.10
C LEU A 119 -20.76 -8.12 12.65
#